data_AF-A0A7K7YIS3-F1
#
_entry.id   AF-A0A7K7YIS3-F1
#
_cell.length_a   1.000
_cell.length_b   1.000
_cell.length_c   1.000
_cell.angle_alpha   90.00
_cell.angle_beta   90.00
_cell.angle_gamma   90.00
#
_symmetry.space_group_name_H-M   'P 1'
#
loop_
_entity.id
_entity.type
_entity.pdbx_description
1 polymer ?
#
loop_
_entity_poly.entity_id
_entity_poly.type
_entity_poly.pdbx_seq_one_letter_code
_entity_poly.pdbx_strand_id
1 'polypeptide(L)'
;GFGAGLALALASSAFIGGSFVLKKKGLLRLCGRARAGQGGHAYLREWLWWAGLLCMGVGEAANFAAYAFAPATLVTPLGALSVLVSAVLSSIFLNEQLNVHGKIGCILSILGSTVMVIHAPQEEEVSSLESMAEKLKDPGFIVFAVCVLVSSLLLIFVAGPRYGQSNVLVYVLVCSAIGSLSVSCVKGLGIALKELFSGKPVLKEPLGWVLLVCLVICISIQINYLNKALDIFNTSVVTPIYYVLFTTAVMMCSAILFKEWQHMVLDNIIGSISGFLTIMCGIFLLHAFRDMPFTPSLLPLFLQPGRADPHLPWSSVDRHQSCQHQPLLPSEDKGSHSAEEEEEET
;
A
#
# COMPACT_ATOMS: atom_id res chain seq x y z
N GLY A 1 -17.16 15.30 -12.59
CA GLY A 1 -16.17 15.88 -13.50
C GLY A 1 -14.80 15.36 -13.15
N PHE A 2 -14.03 14.95 -14.14
CA PHE A 2 -12.70 14.32 -14.02
C PHE A 2 -11.74 15.07 -13.08
N GLY A 3 -11.65 16.40 -13.18
CA GLY A 3 -10.78 17.21 -12.32
C GLY A 3 -11.13 17.13 -10.83
N ALA A 4 -12.41 16.95 -10.48
CA ALA A 4 -12.81 16.74 -9.09
C ALA A 4 -12.34 15.38 -8.57
N GLY A 5 -12.40 14.33 -9.39
CA GLY A 5 -11.88 13.00 -9.04
C GLY A 5 -10.36 12.99 -8.86
N LEU A 6 -9.62 13.69 -9.73
CA LEU A 6 -8.17 13.87 -9.59
C LEU A 6 -7.81 14.61 -8.29
N ALA A 7 -8.48 15.73 -8.00
CA ALA A 7 -8.26 16.49 -6.78
C ALA A 7 -8.54 15.64 -5.52
N LEU A 8 -9.63 14.84 -5.54
CA LEU A 8 -9.97 13.90 -4.47
C LEU A 8 -8.90 12.81 -4.30
N ALA A 9 -8.36 12.25 -5.39
CA ALA A 9 -7.30 11.24 -5.33
C ALA A 9 -5.99 11.80 -4.73
N LEU A 10 -5.60 13.01 -5.11
CA LEU A 10 -4.41 13.67 -4.57
C LEU A 10 -4.61 14.06 -3.10
N ALA A 11 -5.79 14.59 -2.75
CA ALA A 11 -6.14 14.91 -1.36
C ALA A 11 -6.14 13.65 -0.49
N SER A 12 -6.77 12.57 -0.97
CA SER A 12 -6.76 11.25 -0.33
C SER A 12 -5.34 10.78 -0.04
N SER A 13 -4.46 10.84 -1.05
CA SER A 13 -3.06 10.43 -0.92
C SER A 13 -2.33 11.25 0.14
N ALA A 14 -2.57 12.56 0.20
CA ALA A 14 -1.98 13.43 1.21
C ALA A 14 -2.47 13.09 2.63
N PHE A 15 -3.77 12.87 2.81
CA PHE A 15 -4.35 12.50 4.11
C PHE A 15 -3.88 11.11 4.57
N ILE A 16 -3.95 10.10 3.69
CA ILE A 16 -3.48 8.74 4.00
C ILE A 16 -1.99 8.77 4.35
N GLY A 17 -1.15 9.42 3.53
CA GLY A 17 0.28 9.53 3.79
C GLY A 17 0.61 10.25 5.10
N GLY A 18 -0.06 11.36 5.37
CA GLY A 18 0.08 12.10 6.63
C GLY A 18 -0.40 11.31 7.85
N SER A 19 -1.45 10.51 7.70
CA SER A 19 -2.01 9.68 8.78
C SER A 19 -0.96 8.71 9.36
N PHE A 20 -0.13 8.11 8.50
CA PHE A 20 0.93 7.21 8.91
C PHE A 20 1.99 7.93 9.75
N VAL A 21 2.38 9.14 9.36
CA VAL A 21 3.38 9.93 10.09
C VAL A 21 2.84 10.41 11.44
N LEU A 22 1.59 10.86 11.49
CA LEU A 22 0.93 11.26 12.73
C LEU A 22 0.82 10.10 13.72
N LYS A 23 0.38 8.92 13.26
CA LYS A 23 0.33 7.70 14.08
C LYS A 23 1.71 7.29 14.57
N LYS A 24 2.71 7.29 13.69
CA LYS A 24 4.10 6.97 14.03
C LYS A 24 4.66 7.94 15.07
N LYS A 25 4.44 9.25 14.91
CA LYS A 25 4.86 10.28 15.87
C LYS A 25 4.14 10.15 17.21
N GLY A 26 2.85 9.83 17.20
CA GLY A 26 2.07 9.53 18.42
C GLY A 26 2.63 8.32 19.17
N LEU A 27 2.93 7.23 18.46
CA LEU A 27 3.54 6.03 19.04
C LEU A 27 4.95 6.28 19.59
N LEU A 28 5.77 7.07 18.91
CA LEU A 28 7.10 7.44 19.39
C LEU A 28 7.06 8.28 20.68
N ARG A 29 6.05 9.15 20.85
CA ARG A 29 5.82 9.89 22.11
C ARG A 29 5.47 8.97 23.28
N LEU A 30 4.92 7.79 22.99
CA LEU A 30 4.53 6.78 23.97
C LEU A 30 5.65 5.78 24.26
N CYS A 31 6.67 5.64 23.39
CA CYS A 31 7.84 4.78 23.65
C CYS A 31 8.64 5.19 24.90
N GLY A 32 8.38 6.36 25.50
CA GLY A 32 8.88 6.72 26.83
C GLY A 32 8.09 6.14 28.01
N ARG A 33 6.92 5.51 27.77
CA ARG A 33 6.03 4.90 28.76
C ARG A 33 5.35 3.65 28.15
N ALA A 34 5.87 2.46 28.46
CA ALA A 34 5.34 1.13 28.08
C ALA A 34 4.92 0.96 26.61
N ARG A 35 5.73 0.25 25.81
CA ARG A 35 5.47 0.00 24.38
C ARG A 35 4.12 -0.71 24.17
N ALA A 36 3.40 -0.31 23.12
CA ALA A 36 2.13 -0.91 22.70
C ALA A 36 2.22 -2.43 22.43
N GLY A 37 3.40 -2.96 22.07
CA GLY A 37 3.65 -4.40 21.90
C GLY A 37 3.63 -5.24 23.19
N GLN A 38 3.51 -4.61 24.37
CA GLN A 38 3.45 -5.28 25.68
C GLN A 38 2.06 -5.20 26.33
N GLY A 39 0.99 -4.94 25.56
CA GLY A 39 -0.39 -4.90 26.08
C GLY A 39 -0.83 -3.55 26.66
N GLY A 40 -0.08 -2.47 26.39
CA GLY A 40 -0.45 -1.13 26.85
C GLY A 40 -1.44 -0.41 25.92
N HIS A 41 -2.67 -0.17 26.37
CA HIS A 41 -3.66 0.72 25.71
C HIS A 41 -3.31 2.22 25.81
N ALA A 42 -2.08 2.57 26.19
CA ALA A 42 -1.64 3.96 26.42
C ALA A 42 -1.78 4.84 25.17
N TYR A 43 -1.73 4.26 23.97
CA TYR A 43 -1.92 5.00 22.72
C TYR A 43 -3.32 5.57 22.52
N LEU A 44 -4.34 4.98 23.15
CA LEU A 44 -5.71 5.50 23.11
C LEU A 44 -5.86 6.83 23.86
N ARG A 45 -4.89 7.23 24.69
CA ARG A 45 -4.87 8.54 25.37
C ARG A 45 -4.17 9.63 24.56
N GLU A 46 -3.42 9.28 23.51
CA GLU A 46 -2.64 10.24 22.73
C GLU A 46 -3.51 10.87 21.62
N TRP A 47 -3.70 12.19 21.69
CA TRP A 47 -4.49 12.93 20.68
C TRP A 47 -3.93 12.80 19.26
N LEU A 48 -2.59 12.71 19.11
CA LEU A 48 -1.97 12.55 17.78
C LEU A 48 -2.32 11.21 17.13
N TRP A 49 -2.54 10.15 17.92
CA TRP A 49 -2.96 8.86 17.37
C TRP A 49 -4.39 8.93 16.82
N TRP A 50 -5.31 9.54 17.57
CA TRP A 50 -6.69 9.79 17.13
C TRP A 50 -6.75 10.72 15.91
N ALA A 51 -5.96 11.79 15.90
CA ALA A 51 -5.84 12.67 14.74
C ALA A 51 -5.36 11.90 13.49
N GLY A 52 -4.40 10.99 13.66
CA GLY A 52 -3.97 10.09 12.59
C GLY A 52 -5.07 9.12 12.15
N LEU A 53 -5.86 8.58 13.07
CA LEU A 53 -6.99 7.71 12.73
C LEU A 53 -8.08 8.46 11.94
N LEU A 54 -8.46 9.66 12.38
CA LEU A 54 -9.44 10.52 11.69
C LEU A 54 -8.95 10.90 10.29
N CYS A 55 -7.68 11.28 10.18
CA CYS A 55 -7.04 11.63 8.91
C CYS A 55 -7.06 10.46 7.92
N MET A 56 -6.82 9.23 8.39
CA MET A 56 -6.96 8.02 7.56
C MET A 56 -8.40 7.83 7.08
N GLY A 57 -9.39 8.00 7.96
CA GLY A 57 -10.80 7.87 7.60
C GLY A 57 -11.24 8.88 6.53
N VAL A 58 -10.82 10.15 6.65
CA VAL A 58 -11.06 11.18 5.63
C VAL A 58 -10.36 10.83 4.32
N GLY A 59 -9.13 10.34 4.39
CA GLY A 59 -8.36 9.90 3.23
C GLY A 59 -9.04 8.76 2.46
N GLU A 60 -9.52 7.72 3.16
CA GLU A 60 -10.23 6.60 2.54
C GLU A 60 -11.59 7.02 1.96
N ALA A 61 -12.32 7.90 2.63
CA ALA A 61 -13.57 8.45 2.10
C ALA A 61 -13.33 9.25 0.80
N ALA A 62 -12.27 10.06 0.77
CA ALA A 62 -11.85 10.78 -0.43
C ALA A 62 -11.38 9.84 -1.55
N ASN A 63 -10.71 8.74 -1.21
CA ASN A 63 -10.29 7.70 -2.17
C ASN A 63 -11.51 7.04 -2.83
N PHE A 64 -12.48 6.64 -2.00
CA PHE A 64 -13.74 6.07 -2.47
C PHE A 64 -14.49 7.05 -3.39
N ALA A 65 -14.58 8.31 -2.98
CA ALA A 65 -15.18 9.36 -3.81
C ALA A 65 -14.41 9.55 -5.13
N ALA A 66 -13.07 9.48 -5.12
CA ALA A 66 -12.27 9.58 -6.33
C ALA A 66 -12.62 8.47 -7.35
N TYR A 67 -12.80 7.21 -6.92
CA TYR A 67 -13.24 6.13 -7.81
C TYR A 67 -14.62 6.36 -8.43
N ALA A 68 -15.49 7.15 -7.80
CA ALA A 68 -16.80 7.50 -8.35
C ALA A 68 -16.75 8.62 -9.41
N PHE A 69 -15.66 9.39 -9.48
CA PHE A 69 -15.52 10.57 -10.35
C PHE A 69 -14.36 10.52 -11.33
N ALA A 70 -13.42 9.59 -11.16
CA ALA A 70 -12.23 9.44 -11.99
C ALA A 70 -11.93 7.96 -12.31
N PRO A 71 -11.14 7.72 -13.37
CA PRO A 71 -10.81 6.39 -13.80
C PRO A 71 -10.03 5.57 -12.78
N ALA A 72 -10.38 4.29 -12.63
CA ALA A 72 -9.65 3.39 -11.74
C ALA A 72 -8.20 3.21 -12.20
N THR A 73 -7.96 3.24 -13.52
CA THR A 73 -6.62 3.23 -14.13
C THR A 73 -5.73 4.36 -13.65
N LEU A 74 -6.29 5.50 -13.24
CA LEU A 74 -5.57 6.65 -12.73
C LEU A 74 -5.54 6.67 -11.19
N VAL A 75 -6.68 6.43 -10.54
CA VAL A 75 -6.81 6.54 -9.07
C VAL A 75 -5.94 5.52 -8.34
N THR A 76 -5.92 4.26 -8.80
CA THR A 76 -5.15 3.19 -8.15
C THR A 76 -3.64 3.46 -8.10
N PRO A 77 -2.96 3.77 -9.22
CA PRO A 77 -1.53 4.10 -9.20
C PRO A 77 -1.21 5.41 -8.48
N LEU A 78 -2.11 6.41 -8.52
CA LEU A 78 -1.93 7.63 -7.73
C LEU A 78 -1.99 7.36 -6.23
N GLY A 79 -2.68 6.29 -5.79
CA GLY A 79 -2.70 5.86 -4.40
C GLY A 79 -1.29 5.64 -3.82
N ALA A 80 -0.29 5.27 -4.63
CA ALA A 80 1.09 5.19 -4.15
C ALA A 80 1.74 6.53 -3.79
N LEU A 81 1.18 7.65 -4.26
CA LEU A 81 1.62 8.96 -3.78
C LEU A 81 1.40 9.08 -2.26
N SER A 82 0.48 8.33 -1.66
CA SER A 82 0.36 8.29 -0.19
C SER A 82 1.61 7.75 0.49
N VAL A 83 2.25 6.73 -0.08
CA VAL A 83 3.52 6.17 0.40
C VAL A 83 4.62 7.20 0.27
N LEU A 84 4.69 7.86 -0.89
CA LEU A 84 5.62 8.96 -1.14
C LEU A 84 5.46 10.10 -0.12
N VAL A 85 4.23 10.58 0.07
CA VAL A 85 3.91 11.64 1.05
C VAL A 85 4.31 11.18 2.45
N SER A 86 4.02 9.94 2.83
CA SER A 86 4.43 9.41 4.14
C SER A 86 5.95 9.41 4.31
N ALA A 87 6.71 9.04 3.27
CA ALA A 87 8.17 8.98 3.31
C ALA A 87 8.79 10.38 3.43
N VAL A 88 8.31 11.33 2.63
CA VAL A 88 8.75 12.74 2.66
C VAL A 88 8.40 13.39 4.01
N LEU A 89 7.17 13.22 4.48
CA LEU A 89 6.75 13.76 5.77
C LEU A 89 7.48 13.10 6.94
N SER A 90 7.77 11.80 6.87
CA SER A 90 8.58 11.12 7.90
C SER A 90 10.00 11.69 7.93
N SER A 91 10.59 11.96 6.77
CA SER A 91 11.91 12.60 6.69
C SER A 91 11.93 13.99 7.32
N ILE A 92 10.90 14.81 7.07
CA ILE A 92 10.80 16.17 7.62
C ILE A 92 10.46 16.16 9.12
N PHE A 93 9.44 15.41 9.54
CA PHE A 93 8.89 15.49 10.90
C PHE A 93 9.56 14.57 11.92
N LEU A 94 10.18 13.48 11.48
CA LEU A 94 10.91 12.54 12.33
C LEU A 94 12.43 12.62 12.11
N ASN A 95 12.87 13.52 11.22
CA ASN A 95 14.29 13.72 10.87
C ASN A 95 14.97 12.44 10.34
N GLU A 96 14.19 11.57 9.69
CA GLU A 96 14.70 10.34 9.08
C GLU A 96 15.42 10.65 7.77
N GLN A 97 16.64 10.14 7.60
CA GLN A 97 17.40 10.34 6.39
C GLN A 97 16.85 9.46 5.27
N LEU A 98 16.41 10.09 4.17
CA LEU A 98 16.06 9.37 2.94
C LEU A 98 17.32 9.04 2.16
N ASN A 99 17.54 7.74 1.96
CA ASN A 99 18.59 7.22 1.08
C ASN A 99 18.51 7.85 -0.32
N VAL A 100 19.65 7.94 -1.02
CA VAL A 100 19.71 8.49 -2.40
C VAL A 100 18.73 7.76 -3.33
N HIS A 101 18.66 6.43 -3.22
CA HIS A 101 17.68 5.61 -3.94
C HIS A 101 16.23 5.97 -3.60
N GLY A 102 15.95 6.30 -2.33
CA GLY A 102 14.64 6.80 -1.90
C GLY A 102 14.31 8.15 -2.55
N LYS A 103 15.26 9.08 -2.63
CA LYS A 103 15.08 10.38 -3.31
C LYS A 103 14.82 10.20 -4.82
N ILE A 104 15.57 9.31 -5.48
CA ILE A 104 15.36 8.97 -6.89
C ILE A 104 13.97 8.32 -7.07
N GLY A 105 13.59 7.41 -6.18
CA GLY A 105 12.27 6.77 -6.18
C GLY A 105 11.13 7.79 -6.04
N CYS A 106 11.32 8.81 -5.20
CA CYS A 106 10.38 9.93 -5.06
C CYS A 106 10.21 10.70 -6.38
N ILE A 107 11.33 11.09 -7.02
CA ILE A 107 11.30 11.84 -8.27
C ILE A 107 10.63 11.02 -9.38
N LEU A 108 10.98 9.74 -9.51
CA LEU A 108 10.35 8.83 -10.48
C LEU A 108 8.84 8.68 -10.24
N SER A 109 8.41 8.54 -8.98
CA SER A 109 6.99 8.42 -8.65
C SER A 109 6.20 9.69 -9.02
N ILE A 110 6.78 10.88 -8.82
CA ILE A 110 6.17 12.16 -9.22
C ILE A 110 6.09 12.23 -10.74
N LEU A 111 7.20 12.02 -11.45
CA LEU A 111 7.25 12.08 -12.92
C LEU A 111 6.28 11.09 -13.56
N GLY A 112 6.29 9.84 -13.11
CA GLY A 112 5.39 8.81 -13.61
C GLY A 112 3.92 9.14 -13.37
N SER A 113 3.58 9.69 -12.19
CA SER A 113 2.22 10.16 -11.88
C SER A 113 1.79 11.32 -12.78
N THR A 114 2.68 12.27 -13.06
CA THR A 114 2.39 13.37 -13.99
C THR A 114 2.14 12.86 -15.41
N VAL A 115 3.00 11.96 -15.91
CA VAL A 115 2.83 11.35 -17.24
C VAL A 115 1.51 10.57 -17.34
N MET A 116 1.17 9.80 -16.31
CA MET A 116 -0.09 9.07 -16.20
C MET A 116 -1.32 9.99 -16.23
N VAL A 117 -1.28 11.12 -15.52
CA VAL A 117 -2.39 12.08 -15.51
C VAL A 117 -2.57 12.75 -16.87
N ILE A 118 -1.47 13.09 -17.56
CA ILE A 118 -1.51 13.75 -18.87
C ILE A 118 -2.12 12.83 -19.94
N HIS A 119 -1.81 11.53 -19.90
CA HIS A 119 -2.25 10.56 -20.90
C HIS A 119 -3.45 9.73 -20.44
N ALA A 120 -4.09 10.13 -19.34
CA ALA A 120 -5.17 9.38 -18.72
C ALA A 120 -6.32 9.13 -19.70
N PRO A 121 -6.92 7.92 -19.69
CA PRO A 121 -8.06 7.64 -20.52
C PRO A 121 -9.23 8.54 -20.15
N GLN A 122 -9.84 9.17 -21.16
CA GLN A 122 -11.17 9.74 -21.00
C GLN A 122 -12.15 8.57 -20.97
N GLU A 123 -12.54 8.16 -19.77
CA GLU A 123 -13.59 7.16 -19.62
C GLU A 123 -14.89 7.67 -20.23
N GLU A 124 -15.60 6.80 -20.97
CA GLU A 124 -17.01 7.04 -21.26
C GLU A 124 -17.72 7.33 -19.93
N GLU A 125 -18.51 8.40 -19.87
CA GLU A 125 -19.23 8.77 -18.66
C GLU A 125 -20.31 7.73 -18.35
N VAL A 126 -19.91 6.60 -17.75
CA VAL A 126 -20.81 5.59 -17.19
C VAL A 126 -21.43 6.23 -15.95
N SER A 127 -22.49 6.98 -16.19
CA SER A 127 -23.18 7.78 -15.18
C SER A 127 -24.34 7.03 -14.52
N SER A 128 -24.71 5.85 -15.03
CA SER A 128 -25.80 5.03 -14.52
C SER A 128 -25.38 3.60 -14.19
N LEU A 129 -26.08 3.02 -13.22
CA LEU A 129 -25.92 1.61 -12.83
C LEU A 129 -26.31 0.65 -13.98
N GLU A 130 -27.26 1.06 -14.83
CA GLU A 130 -27.67 0.30 -16.02
C GLU A 130 -26.53 0.20 -17.04
N SER A 131 -25.86 1.31 -17.36
CA SER A 131 -24.69 1.28 -18.26
C SER A 131 -23.54 0.45 -17.67
N MET A 132 -23.37 0.49 -16.34
CA MET A 132 -22.43 -0.42 -15.65
C MET A 132 -22.83 -1.90 -15.83
N ALA A 133 -24.13 -2.22 -15.76
CA ALA A 133 -24.64 -3.56 -15.97
C ALA A 133 -24.36 -4.07 -17.40
N GLU A 134 -24.51 -3.20 -18.40
CA GLU A 134 -24.19 -3.52 -19.79
C GLU A 134 -22.70 -3.83 -19.97
N LYS A 135 -21.82 -3.03 -19.38
CA LYS A 135 -20.37 -3.28 -19.39
C LYS A 135 -20.01 -4.61 -18.70
N LEU A 136 -20.66 -4.95 -17.59
CA LEU A 136 -20.46 -6.22 -16.88
C LEU A 136 -20.97 -7.45 -17.67
N LYS A 137 -21.98 -7.26 -18.53
CA LYS A 137 -22.52 -8.32 -19.41
C LYS A 137 -21.77 -8.46 -20.72
N ASP A 138 -20.83 -7.58 -21.01
CA ASP A 138 -20.02 -7.65 -22.22
C ASP A 138 -19.20 -8.97 -22.25
N PRO A 139 -19.18 -9.68 -23.38
CA PRO A 139 -18.46 -10.96 -23.47
C PRO A 139 -16.98 -10.83 -23.15
N GLY A 140 -16.34 -9.70 -23.46
CA GLY A 140 -14.94 -9.46 -23.14
C GLY A 140 -14.69 -9.43 -21.63
N PHE A 141 -15.55 -8.74 -20.88
CA PHE A 141 -15.44 -8.69 -19.42
C PHE A 141 -15.79 -10.03 -18.77
N ILE A 142 -16.81 -10.74 -19.26
CA ILE A 142 -17.17 -12.07 -18.72
C ILE A 142 -16.01 -13.05 -18.87
N VAL A 143 -15.38 -13.12 -20.05
CA VAL A 143 -14.21 -13.98 -20.28
C VAL A 143 -13.07 -13.60 -19.34
N PHE A 144 -12.77 -12.30 -19.21
CA PHE A 144 -11.75 -11.83 -18.27
C PHE A 144 -12.05 -12.22 -16.83
N ALA A 145 -13.28 -11.99 -16.35
CA ALA A 145 -13.70 -12.32 -14.99
C ALA A 145 -13.62 -13.83 -14.72
N VAL A 146 -14.07 -14.67 -15.66
CA VAL A 146 -13.94 -16.12 -15.56
C VAL A 146 -12.46 -16.53 -15.51
N CYS A 147 -11.60 -15.97 -16.36
CA CYS A 147 -10.16 -16.22 -16.32
C CYS A 147 -9.54 -15.84 -14.97
N VAL A 148 -9.90 -14.68 -14.41
CA VAL A 148 -9.45 -14.23 -13.08
C VAL A 148 -9.91 -15.20 -11.99
N LEU A 149 -11.19 -15.61 -12.00
CA LEU A 149 -11.72 -16.54 -11.01
C LEU A 149 -11.08 -17.93 -11.13
N VAL A 150 -10.99 -18.48 -12.33
CA VAL A 150 -10.40 -19.81 -12.58
C VAL A 150 -8.92 -19.81 -12.22
N SER A 151 -8.14 -18.81 -12.67
CA SER A 151 -6.73 -18.70 -12.32
C SER A 151 -6.52 -18.53 -10.81
N SER A 152 -7.36 -17.75 -10.14
CA SER A 152 -7.34 -17.61 -8.68
C SER A 152 -7.66 -18.95 -7.99
N LEU A 153 -8.69 -19.68 -8.42
CA LEU A 153 -9.03 -20.99 -7.87
C LEU A 153 -7.91 -22.02 -8.07
N LEU A 154 -7.27 -22.04 -9.24
CA LEU A 154 -6.10 -22.89 -9.50
C LEU A 154 -4.92 -22.53 -8.60
N LEU A 155 -4.64 -21.24 -8.42
CA LEU A 155 -3.60 -20.78 -7.51
C LEU A 155 -3.93 -21.13 -6.06
N ILE A 156 -5.20 -21.06 -5.65
CA ILE A 156 -5.65 -21.37 -4.29
C ILE A 156 -5.56 -22.87 -4.00
N PHE A 157 -6.15 -23.72 -4.84
CA PHE A 157 -6.31 -25.14 -4.56
C PHE A 157 -5.15 -26.00 -5.03
N VAL A 158 -4.42 -25.58 -6.06
CA VAL A 158 -3.33 -26.38 -6.65
C VAL A 158 -1.97 -25.82 -6.28
N ALA A 159 -1.72 -24.53 -6.56
CA ALA A 159 -0.41 -23.92 -6.29
C ALA A 159 -0.24 -23.55 -4.81
N GLY A 160 -1.30 -23.19 -4.11
CA GLY A 160 -1.30 -22.75 -2.72
C GLY A 160 -0.72 -23.80 -1.77
N PRO A 161 -1.19 -25.06 -1.81
CA PRO A 161 -0.66 -26.13 -0.97
C PRO A 161 0.77 -26.55 -1.33
N ARG A 162 1.14 -26.49 -2.63
CA ARG A 162 2.43 -27.00 -3.12
C ARG A 162 3.56 -25.97 -3.08
N TYR A 163 3.26 -24.72 -3.42
CA TYR A 163 4.26 -23.68 -3.68
C TYR A 163 4.03 -22.40 -2.87
N GLY A 164 2.89 -22.25 -2.17
CA GLY A 164 2.55 -21.02 -1.47
C GLY A 164 3.54 -20.62 -0.37
N GLN A 165 4.20 -21.60 0.25
CA GLN A 165 5.23 -21.35 1.28
C GLN A 165 6.61 -21.00 0.70
N SER A 166 6.87 -21.36 -0.56
CA SER A 166 8.18 -21.15 -1.19
C SER A 166 8.19 -19.97 -2.17
N ASN A 167 7.04 -19.64 -2.75
CA ASN A 167 6.91 -18.62 -3.78
C ASN A 167 5.86 -17.57 -3.41
N VAL A 168 6.32 -16.38 -3.06
CA VAL A 168 5.48 -15.22 -2.70
C VAL A 168 4.43 -14.88 -3.77
N LEU A 169 4.77 -15.12 -5.06
CA LEU A 169 3.89 -14.82 -6.18
C LEU A 169 2.55 -15.56 -6.11
N VAL A 170 2.48 -16.75 -5.51
CA VAL A 170 1.23 -17.52 -5.45
C VAL A 170 0.15 -16.75 -4.69
N TYR A 171 0.45 -16.29 -3.47
CA TYR A 171 -0.51 -15.56 -2.65
C TYR A 171 -0.74 -14.14 -3.16
N VAL A 172 0.31 -13.49 -3.66
CA VAL A 172 0.20 -12.13 -4.19
C VAL A 172 -0.64 -12.10 -5.47
N LEU A 173 -0.47 -13.04 -6.41
CA LEU A 173 -1.28 -13.09 -7.62
C LEU A 173 -2.76 -13.31 -7.31
N VAL A 174 -3.10 -14.16 -6.33
CA VAL A 174 -4.48 -14.38 -5.90
C VAL A 174 -5.09 -13.08 -5.37
N CYS A 175 -4.44 -12.41 -4.42
CA CYS A 175 -4.99 -11.20 -3.83
C CYS A 175 -5.02 -10.03 -4.83
N SER A 176 -4.06 -9.94 -5.75
CA SER A 176 -4.04 -8.95 -6.82
C SER A 176 -5.15 -9.17 -7.86
N ALA A 177 -5.38 -10.41 -8.29
CA ALA A 177 -6.39 -10.74 -9.29
C ALA A 177 -7.82 -10.60 -8.74
N ILE A 178 -8.08 -11.09 -7.53
CA ILE A 178 -9.37 -10.88 -6.86
C ILE A 178 -9.55 -9.41 -6.46
N GLY A 179 -8.47 -8.73 -6.09
CA GLY A 179 -8.47 -7.31 -5.77
C GLY A 179 -8.83 -6.42 -6.96
N SER A 180 -8.50 -6.79 -8.19
CA SER A 180 -8.91 -5.98 -9.34
C SER A 180 -10.44 -5.98 -9.54
N LEU A 181 -11.09 -7.13 -9.29
CA LEU A 181 -12.54 -7.23 -9.29
C LEU A 181 -13.19 -6.42 -8.15
N SER A 182 -12.52 -6.34 -6.99
CA SER A 182 -13.00 -5.54 -5.86
C SER A 182 -13.01 -4.04 -6.22
N VAL A 183 -11.98 -3.52 -6.91
CA VAL A 183 -11.95 -2.14 -7.39
C VAL A 183 -13.08 -1.85 -8.37
N SER A 184 -13.39 -2.78 -9.29
CA SER A 184 -14.54 -2.63 -10.19
C SER A 184 -15.88 -2.61 -9.43
N CYS A 185 -16.03 -3.41 -8.38
CA CYS A 185 -17.23 -3.39 -7.53
C CYS A 185 -17.35 -2.07 -6.76
N VAL A 186 -16.24 -1.57 -6.19
CA VAL A 186 -16.19 -0.25 -5.53
C VAL A 186 -16.65 0.85 -6.48
N LYS A 187 -16.14 0.84 -7.72
CA LYS A 187 -16.51 1.82 -8.74
C LYS A 187 -18.01 1.75 -9.08
N GLY A 188 -18.54 0.55 -9.30
CA GLY A 188 -19.97 0.35 -9.55
C GLY A 188 -20.85 0.81 -8.39
N LEU A 189 -20.43 0.55 -7.15
CA LEU A 189 -21.11 1.04 -5.94
C LEU A 189 -20.99 2.56 -5.78
N GLY A 190 -19.88 3.16 -6.18
CA GLY A 190 -19.71 4.61 -6.23
C GLY A 190 -20.71 5.28 -7.18
N ILE A 191 -20.94 4.68 -8.35
CA ILE A 191 -21.98 5.10 -9.30
C ILE A 191 -23.37 4.93 -8.70
N ALA A 192 -23.66 3.77 -8.11
CA ALA A 192 -24.94 3.50 -7.43
C ALA A 192 -25.23 4.55 -6.33
N LEU A 193 -24.23 4.90 -5.53
CA LEU A 193 -24.37 5.90 -4.48
C LEU A 193 -24.61 7.32 -5.05
N LYS A 194 -23.93 7.67 -6.14
CA LYS A 194 -24.15 8.95 -6.85
C LYS A 194 -25.58 9.06 -7.40
N GLU A 195 -26.11 7.97 -7.95
CA GLU A 195 -27.50 7.92 -8.40
C GLU A 195 -28.51 7.99 -7.24
N LEU A 196 -28.18 7.37 -6.10
CA LEU A 196 -28.99 7.45 -4.88
C LEU A 196 -29.09 8.90 -4.37
N PHE A 197 -27.98 9.63 -4.33
CA PHE A 197 -27.97 11.06 -3.98
C PHE A 197 -28.67 11.93 -5.01
N SER A 198 -28.76 11.48 -6.26
CA SER A 198 -29.51 12.16 -7.32
C SER A 198 -31.02 11.86 -7.29
N GLY A 199 -31.51 11.12 -6.29
CA GLY A 199 -32.93 10.83 -6.08
C GLY A 199 -33.48 9.65 -6.90
N LYS A 200 -32.63 8.86 -7.56
CA LYS A 200 -33.06 7.66 -8.29
C LYS A 200 -33.31 6.49 -7.32
N PRO A 201 -34.27 5.59 -7.59
CA PRO A 201 -34.61 4.47 -6.71
C PRO A 201 -33.61 3.30 -6.79
N VAL A 202 -32.32 3.57 -6.59
CA VAL A 202 -31.20 2.61 -6.73
C VAL A 202 -31.33 1.42 -5.78
N LEU A 203 -31.93 1.61 -4.59
CA LEU A 203 -32.13 0.52 -3.62
C LEU A 203 -33.03 -0.61 -4.15
N LYS A 204 -33.86 -0.34 -5.17
CA LYS A 204 -34.70 -1.35 -5.82
C LYS A 204 -33.94 -2.14 -6.89
N GLU A 205 -32.76 -1.68 -7.28
CA GLU A 205 -32.00 -2.27 -8.36
C GLU A 205 -31.11 -3.40 -7.82
N PRO A 206 -31.27 -4.65 -8.31
CA PRO A 206 -30.59 -5.81 -7.72
C PRO A 206 -29.08 -5.76 -7.93
N LEU A 207 -28.59 -5.03 -8.95
CA LEU A 207 -27.16 -4.95 -9.27
C LEU A 207 -26.34 -4.35 -8.13
N GLY A 208 -26.84 -3.30 -7.46
CA GLY A 208 -26.13 -2.66 -6.35
C GLY A 208 -25.87 -3.64 -5.19
N TRP A 209 -26.85 -4.47 -4.86
CA TRP A 209 -26.71 -5.51 -3.84
C TRP A 209 -25.75 -6.63 -4.26
N VAL A 210 -25.80 -7.06 -5.52
CA VAL A 210 -24.86 -8.05 -6.06
C VAL A 210 -23.42 -7.53 -6.01
N LEU A 211 -23.18 -6.28 -6.40
CA LEU A 211 -21.87 -5.64 -6.33
C LEU A 211 -21.37 -5.50 -4.88
N LEU A 212 -22.26 -5.20 -3.93
CA LEU A 212 -21.92 -5.12 -2.51
C LEU A 212 -21.49 -6.48 -1.94
N VAL A 213 -22.26 -7.53 -2.20
CA VAL A 213 -21.94 -8.89 -1.75
C VAL A 213 -20.64 -9.38 -2.40
N CYS A 214 -20.49 -9.16 -3.71
CA CYS A 214 -19.27 -9.49 -4.44
C CYS A 214 -18.05 -8.75 -3.85
N LEU A 215 -18.19 -7.46 -3.54
CA LEU A 215 -17.14 -6.66 -2.92
C LEU A 215 -16.71 -7.24 -1.57
N VAL A 216 -17.66 -7.58 -0.69
CA VAL A 216 -17.36 -8.15 0.63
C VAL A 216 -16.60 -9.47 0.50
N ILE A 217 -17.01 -10.35 -0.41
CA ILE A 217 -16.33 -11.62 -0.68
C ILE A 217 -14.91 -11.37 -1.21
N CYS A 218 -14.76 -10.49 -2.21
CA CYS A 218 -13.46 -10.18 -2.81
C CYS A 218 -12.49 -9.57 -1.79
N ILE A 219 -12.93 -8.60 -0.99
CA ILE A 219 -12.11 -7.99 0.07
C ILE A 219 -11.70 -9.04 1.10
N SER A 220 -12.62 -9.91 1.51
CA SER A 220 -12.34 -10.96 2.50
C SER A 220 -11.23 -11.90 2.01
N ILE A 221 -11.31 -12.34 0.74
CA ILE A 221 -10.28 -13.18 0.11
C ILE A 221 -8.98 -12.39 -0.02
N GLN A 222 -9.04 -11.15 -0.52
CA GLN A 222 -7.87 -10.30 -0.74
C GLN A 222 -7.07 -10.08 0.55
N ILE A 223 -7.74 -9.69 1.64
CA ILE A 223 -7.09 -9.46 2.94
C ILE A 223 -6.51 -10.76 3.50
N ASN A 224 -7.22 -11.88 3.38
CA ASN A 224 -6.73 -13.18 3.87
C ASN A 224 -5.42 -13.58 3.20
N TYR A 225 -5.37 -13.54 1.86
CA TYR A 225 -4.16 -13.93 1.10
C TYR A 225 -3.02 -12.92 1.21
N LEU A 226 -3.33 -11.62 1.28
CA LEU A 226 -2.31 -10.60 1.52
C LEU A 226 -1.68 -10.79 2.90
N ASN A 227 -2.48 -11.01 3.94
CA ASN A 227 -1.97 -11.29 5.29
C ASN A 227 -1.15 -12.57 5.32
N LYS A 228 -1.58 -13.61 4.61
CA LYS A 228 -0.82 -14.87 4.50
C LYS A 228 0.54 -14.66 3.83
N ALA A 229 0.62 -13.83 2.79
CA ALA A 229 1.89 -13.49 2.15
C ALA A 229 2.81 -12.70 3.10
N LEU A 230 2.26 -11.75 3.86
CA LEU A 230 3.01 -10.93 4.82
C LEU A 230 3.47 -11.70 6.06
N ASP A 231 2.77 -12.77 6.43
CA ASP A 231 3.12 -13.65 7.55
C ASP A 231 4.33 -14.55 7.21
N ILE A 232 4.43 -14.98 5.95
CA ILE A 232 5.46 -15.94 5.50
C ILE A 232 6.69 -15.23 4.92
N PHE A 233 6.49 -14.11 4.22
CA PHE A 233 7.53 -13.44 3.44
C PHE A 233 7.82 -12.04 3.96
N ASN A 234 9.07 -11.58 3.77
CA ASN A 234 9.48 -10.24 4.17
C ASN A 234 8.61 -9.16 3.50
N THR A 235 8.05 -8.26 4.32
CA THR A 235 7.22 -7.14 3.85
C THR A 235 7.92 -6.24 2.83
N SER A 236 9.25 -6.09 2.91
CA SER A 236 10.08 -5.35 1.95
C SER A 236 10.06 -5.94 0.54
N VAL A 237 9.78 -7.24 0.41
CA VAL A 237 9.63 -7.97 -0.85
C VAL A 237 8.15 -8.03 -1.26
N VAL A 238 7.26 -8.38 -0.34
CA VAL A 238 5.81 -8.54 -0.63
C VAL A 238 5.19 -7.24 -1.11
N THR A 239 5.48 -6.12 -0.46
CA THR A 239 4.84 -4.83 -0.72
C THR A 239 5.06 -4.33 -2.16
N PRO A 240 6.30 -4.22 -2.67
CA PRO A 240 6.51 -3.76 -4.05
C PRO A 240 5.95 -4.73 -5.08
N ILE A 241 6.06 -6.05 -4.86
CA ILE A 241 5.52 -7.06 -5.78
C ILE A 241 3.99 -6.99 -5.83
N TYR A 242 3.34 -6.93 -4.68
CA TYR A 242 1.89 -6.77 -4.57
C TYR A 242 1.44 -5.50 -5.27
N TYR A 243 2.13 -4.40 -5.03
CA TYR A 243 1.77 -3.12 -5.63
C TYR A 243 1.78 -3.17 -7.17
N VAL A 244 2.83 -3.74 -7.76
CA VAL A 244 2.93 -3.91 -9.22
C VAL A 244 1.79 -4.81 -9.73
N LEU A 245 1.68 -6.03 -9.19
CA LEU A 245 0.72 -7.02 -9.68
C LEU A 245 -0.74 -6.57 -9.48
N PHE A 246 -1.06 -5.97 -8.33
CA PHE A 246 -2.39 -5.44 -8.04
C PHE A 246 -2.73 -4.31 -9.00
N THR A 247 -1.83 -3.33 -9.17
CA THR A 247 -2.12 -2.18 -10.02
C THR A 247 -2.22 -2.58 -11.48
N THR A 248 -1.38 -3.50 -11.96
CA THR A 248 -1.51 -4.06 -13.32
C THR A 248 -2.83 -4.80 -13.51
N ALA A 249 -3.24 -5.64 -12.54
CA ALA A 249 -4.51 -6.35 -12.61
C ALA A 249 -5.71 -5.39 -12.61
N VAL A 250 -5.67 -4.32 -11.80
CA VAL A 250 -6.69 -3.26 -11.79
C VAL A 250 -6.74 -2.51 -13.11
N MET A 251 -5.57 -2.13 -13.66
CA MET A 251 -5.51 -1.45 -14.95
C MET A 251 -6.08 -2.32 -16.07
N MET A 252 -5.74 -3.60 -16.13
CA MET A 252 -6.30 -4.56 -17.09
C MET A 252 -7.81 -4.75 -16.91
N CYS A 253 -8.28 -4.84 -15.66
CA CYS A 253 -9.70 -4.97 -15.35
C CYS A 253 -10.50 -3.74 -15.81
N SER A 254 -10.03 -2.53 -15.48
CA SER A 254 -10.65 -1.27 -15.89
C SER A 254 -10.63 -1.09 -17.40
N ALA A 255 -9.49 -1.37 -18.03
CA ALA A 255 -9.30 -1.35 -19.47
C ALA A 255 -10.34 -2.17 -20.24
N ILE A 256 -10.56 -3.41 -19.80
CA ILE A 256 -11.49 -4.34 -20.43
C ILE A 256 -12.94 -3.95 -20.10
N LEU A 257 -13.22 -3.62 -18.85
CA LEU A 257 -14.56 -3.28 -18.38
C LEU A 257 -15.11 -2.00 -19.03
N PHE A 258 -14.31 -0.94 -19.11
CA PHE A 258 -14.71 0.34 -19.69
C PHE A 258 -14.35 0.48 -21.17
N LYS A 259 -13.72 -0.55 -21.78
CA LYS A 259 -13.23 -0.54 -23.17
C LYS A 259 -12.37 0.69 -23.49
N GLU A 260 -11.56 1.13 -22.51
CA GLU A 260 -10.80 2.38 -22.55
C GLU A 260 -9.87 2.47 -23.78
N TRP A 261 -9.41 1.33 -24.28
CA TRP A 261 -8.46 1.21 -25.38
C TRP A 261 -9.08 1.44 -26.76
N GLN A 262 -10.41 1.30 -26.90
CA GLN A 262 -11.07 1.50 -28.19
C GLN A 262 -11.12 2.99 -28.60
N HIS A 263 -10.95 3.90 -27.64
CA HIS A 263 -11.05 5.34 -27.86
C HIS A 263 -9.71 6.08 -27.64
N MET A 264 -8.63 5.37 -27.30
CA MET A 264 -7.33 5.96 -27.03
C MET A 264 -6.44 6.01 -28.27
N VAL A 265 -5.85 7.17 -28.54
CA VAL A 265 -4.74 7.32 -29.50
C VAL A 265 -3.52 6.54 -28.99
N LEU A 266 -2.76 5.92 -29.89
CA LEU A 266 -1.58 5.10 -29.53
C LEU A 266 -0.59 5.84 -28.62
N ASP A 267 -0.40 7.15 -28.82
CA ASP A 267 0.48 7.98 -27.99
C ASP A 267 0.02 8.03 -26.53
N ASN A 268 -1.29 8.08 -26.27
CA ASN A 268 -1.85 8.08 -24.91
C ASN A 268 -1.69 6.71 -24.23
N ILE A 269 -1.74 5.63 -25.01
CA ILE A 269 -1.51 4.28 -24.50
C ILE A 269 -0.04 4.13 -24.08
N ILE A 270 0.90 4.52 -24.94
CA ILE A 270 2.34 4.45 -24.67
C ILE A 270 2.68 5.37 -23.48
N GLY A 271 2.13 6.59 -23.45
CA GLY A 271 2.25 7.53 -22.35
C GLY A 271 1.75 6.94 -21.03
N SER A 272 0.55 6.37 -21.00
CA SER A 272 -0.01 5.75 -19.79
C SER A 272 0.83 4.56 -19.30
N ILE A 273 1.25 3.66 -20.18
CA ILE A 273 2.09 2.51 -19.82
C ILE A 273 3.45 2.97 -19.31
N SER A 274 4.09 3.93 -19.98
CA SER A 274 5.40 4.46 -19.56
C SER A 274 5.32 5.17 -18.21
N GLY A 275 4.27 5.97 -17.97
CA GLY A 275 4.02 6.60 -16.69
C GLY A 275 3.81 5.56 -15.58
N PHE A 276 2.99 4.54 -15.84
CA PHE A 276 2.77 3.42 -14.92
C PHE A 276 4.07 2.69 -14.55
N LEU A 277 4.88 2.30 -15.54
CA LEU A 277 6.18 1.65 -15.32
C LEU A 277 7.14 2.54 -14.53
N THR A 278 7.12 3.85 -14.79
CA THR A 278 7.95 4.81 -14.04
C THR A 278 7.54 4.89 -12.56
N ILE A 279 6.24 4.87 -12.26
CA ILE A 279 5.73 4.78 -10.89
C ILE A 279 6.17 3.47 -10.23
N MET A 280 6.09 2.35 -10.95
CA MET A 280 6.52 1.04 -10.42
C MET A 280 8.00 1.05 -10.05
N CYS A 281 8.86 1.56 -10.93
CA CYS A 281 10.29 1.73 -10.66
C CYS A 281 10.53 2.62 -9.43
N GLY A 282 9.79 3.72 -9.31
CA GLY A 282 9.89 4.63 -8.17
C GLY A 282 9.59 3.96 -6.83
N ILE A 283 8.52 3.17 -6.78
CA ILE A 283 8.07 2.48 -5.55
C ILE A 283 8.95 1.30 -5.22
N PHE A 284 9.39 0.55 -6.24
CA PHE A 284 10.37 -0.51 -6.05
C PHE A 284 11.65 0.05 -5.43
N LEU A 285 12.18 1.17 -5.93
CA LEU A 285 13.35 1.84 -5.34
C LEU A 285 13.10 2.31 -3.91
N LEU A 286 11.91 2.84 -3.63
CA LEU A 286 11.55 3.35 -2.31
C LEU A 286 11.41 2.24 -1.27
N HIS A 287 10.93 1.06 -1.65
CA HIS A 287 10.76 -0.09 -0.75
C HIS A 287 11.96 -1.02 -0.67
N ALA A 288 12.61 -1.34 -1.79
CA ALA A 288 13.73 -2.29 -1.84
C ALA A 288 14.99 -1.74 -1.14
N PHE A 289 15.19 -0.42 -1.14
CA PHE A 289 16.38 0.22 -0.54
C PHE A 289 16.07 0.99 0.75
N ARG A 290 14.89 0.78 1.34
CA ARG A 290 14.47 1.43 2.59
C ARG A 290 15.38 1.07 3.77
N ASP A 291 15.89 -0.15 3.79
CA ASP A 291 16.65 -0.72 4.90
C ASP A 291 18.15 -0.89 4.60
N MET A 292 18.68 -0.30 3.52
CA MET A 292 20.13 -0.33 3.25
C MET A 292 20.81 0.83 4.00
N PRO A 293 21.48 0.59 5.14
CA PRO A 293 22.34 1.60 5.72
C PRO A 293 23.50 1.82 4.76
N PHE A 294 23.62 3.02 4.21
CA PHE A 294 24.88 3.41 3.62
C PHE A 294 25.88 3.54 4.77
N THR A 295 26.74 2.54 4.94
CA THR A 295 27.95 2.74 5.73
C THR A 295 28.86 3.67 4.92
N PRO A 296 29.16 4.89 5.40
CA PRO A 296 30.06 5.82 4.71
C PRO A 296 31.50 5.31 4.58
N SER A 297 31.80 4.08 5.03
CA SER A 297 33.09 3.41 4.87
C SER A 297 33.35 2.82 3.47
N LEU A 298 32.37 2.85 2.55
CA LEU A 298 32.55 2.44 1.15
C LEU A 298 32.71 3.61 0.17
N LEU A 299 32.71 4.85 0.67
CA LEU A 299 33.10 6.00 -0.15
C LEU A 299 34.59 5.91 -0.48
N PRO A 300 35.01 6.12 -1.75
CA PRO A 300 36.42 6.24 -2.08
C PRO A 300 37.08 7.26 -1.15
N LEU A 301 38.19 6.88 -0.52
CA LEU A 301 38.95 7.66 0.47
C LEU A 301 39.30 9.11 0.02
N PHE A 302 39.13 9.42 -1.27
CA PHE A 302 39.34 10.73 -1.87
C PHE A 302 38.26 11.78 -1.59
N LEU A 303 37.09 11.41 -1.04
CA LEU A 303 35.97 12.33 -0.82
C LEU A 303 35.67 12.65 0.66
N GLN A 304 36.53 12.25 1.60
CA GLN A 304 36.33 12.57 3.01
C GLN A 304 36.91 13.97 3.33
N PRO A 305 36.09 14.99 3.67
CA PRO A 305 36.61 16.29 4.08
C PRO A 305 37.13 16.19 5.52
N GLY A 306 38.44 16.43 5.70
CA GLY A 306 39.05 16.83 6.97
C GLY A 306 38.97 15.84 8.14
N ARG A 307 39.91 14.89 8.19
CA ARG A 307 40.27 14.21 9.45
C ARG A 307 41.70 14.57 9.84
N ALA A 308 41.85 15.73 10.45
CA ALA A 308 43.02 16.07 11.24
C ALA A 308 42.52 16.74 12.52
N ASP A 309 42.31 15.92 13.56
CA ASP A 309 42.58 16.28 14.95
C ASP A 309 42.44 15.02 15.82
N PRO A 310 43.56 14.45 16.31
CA PRO A 310 43.54 13.38 17.30
C PRO A 310 43.52 14.04 18.67
N HIS A 311 42.39 14.06 19.39
CA HIS A 311 42.29 14.11 20.88
C HIS A 311 40.85 14.47 21.29
N LEU A 312 39.96 13.48 21.44
CA LEU A 312 38.77 13.61 22.30
C LEU A 312 38.31 12.23 22.82
N PRO A 313 37.87 12.09 24.09
CA PRO A 313 37.61 10.79 24.72
C PRO A 313 36.22 10.22 24.40
N TRP A 314 36.18 8.90 24.23
CA TRP A 314 35.03 8.06 23.92
C TRP A 314 34.04 7.92 25.09
N SER A 315 33.01 8.77 25.21
CA SER A 315 31.94 8.48 26.20
C SER A 315 30.53 9.04 25.95
N SER A 316 30.19 9.62 24.80
CA SER A 316 28.87 10.29 24.65
C SER A 316 28.04 9.96 23.41
N VAL A 317 28.46 9.00 22.57
CA VAL A 317 27.80 8.76 21.26
C VAL A 317 26.91 7.50 21.21
N ASP A 318 26.79 6.70 22.28
CA ASP A 318 26.05 5.41 22.18
C ASP A 318 24.61 5.41 22.72
N ARG A 319 24.07 6.53 23.22
CA ARG A 319 22.75 6.51 23.86
C ARG A 319 21.56 6.63 22.89
N HIS A 320 21.79 7.01 21.63
CA HIS A 320 20.70 7.19 20.65
C HIS A 320 20.52 6.01 19.68
N GLN A 321 21.48 5.10 19.58
CA GLN A 321 21.49 4.04 18.56
C GLN A 321 20.92 2.69 19.07
N SER A 322 20.87 2.48 20.38
CA SER A 322 20.34 1.23 20.98
C SER A 322 18.82 1.04 20.85
N CYS A 323 18.05 2.04 20.45
CA CYS A 323 16.60 1.91 20.32
C CYS A 323 16.13 1.28 18.99
N GLN A 324 17.03 1.11 18.00
CA GLN A 324 16.66 0.75 16.64
C GLN A 324 16.95 -0.71 16.25
N HIS A 325 17.82 -1.42 16.98
CA HIS A 325 18.20 -2.79 16.66
C HIS A 325 18.34 -3.64 17.92
N GLN A 326 17.29 -4.37 18.30
CA GLN A 326 17.47 -5.56 19.12
C GLN A 326 16.44 -6.64 18.71
N PRO A 327 16.90 -7.80 18.18
CA PRO A 327 16.03 -8.94 17.90
C PRO A 327 15.58 -9.62 19.19
N LEU A 328 14.39 -10.22 19.13
CA LEU A 328 13.73 -10.98 20.19
C LEU A 328 14.49 -12.26 20.54
N LEU A 329 14.91 -12.41 21.80
CA LEU A 329 15.01 -13.71 22.47
C LEU A 329 14.23 -13.61 23.79
N PRO A 330 13.46 -14.64 24.19
CA PRO A 330 12.80 -14.67 25.49
C PRO A 330 13.87 -14.81 26.58
N SER A 331 13.82 -13.94 27.58
CA SER A 331 14.62 -14.09 28.80
C SER A 331 14.07 -15.26 29.62
N GLU A 332 14.89 -16.29 29.82
CA GLU A 332 14.65 -17.31 30.84
C GLU A 332 14.49 -16.66 32.22
N ASP A 333 13.43 -17.09 32.90
CA ASP A 333 13.03 -16.68 34.23
C ASP A 333 14.01 -17.26 35.25
N LYS A 334 15.00 -16.45 35.69
CA LYS A 334 15.82 -16.77 36.87
C LYS A 334 15.14 -16.21 38.11
N GLY A 335 14.17 -16.97 38.62
CA GLY A 335 13.67 -16.87 39.97
C GLY A 335 14.56 -17.67 40.93
N SER A 336 15.14 -16.97 41.90
CA SER A 336 16.03 -17.44 42.96
C SER A 336 15.45 -18.61 43.77
N HIS A 337 16.28 -19.61 44.04
CA HIS A 337 16.32 -20.27 45.35
C HIS A 337 17.76 -20.64 45.69
N SER A 338 18.27 -19.96 46.71
CA SER A 338 19.53 -20.20 47.39
C SER A 338 19.34 -21.19 48.55
N ALA A 339 20.43 -21.90 48.87
CA ALA A 339 20.70 -22.78 50.02
C ALA A 339 20.23 -24.25 49.88
N GLU A 340 21.17 -25.16 49.65
CA GLU A 340 21.84 -25.95 50.72
C GLU A 340 23.06 -26.67 50.12
N GLU A 341 24.21 -26.49 50.78
CA GLU A 341 25.46 -27.24 50.60
C GLU A 341 25.39 -28.58 51.36
N GLU A 342 26.18 -29.55 50.89
CA GLU A 342 26.93 -30.64 51.59
C GLU A 342 26.83 -31.94 50.78
N GLU A 343 27.93 -32.32 50.12
CA GLU A 343 28.83 -33.45 50.50
C GLU A 343 28.27 -34.80 50.03
N GLU A 344 29.00 -35.84 49.65
CA GLU A 344 30.35 -36.17 49.21
C GLU A 344 30.21 -37.65 48.76
N GLU A 345 31.10 -38.13 47.89
CA GLU A 345 31.38 -39.54 47.53
C GLU A 345 30.46 -40.68 48.06
N THR A 346 29.74 -41.38 47.16
CA THR A 346 29.92 -42.82 46.79
C THR A 346 28.74 -43.38 45.98
#